data_AF-A0A8J7AKV5-F1
#
_entry.id   AF-A0A8J7AKV5-F1
#
_cell.length_a   1.000
_cell.length_b   1.000
_cell.length_c   1.000
_cell.angle_alpha   90.00
_cell.angle_beta   90.00
_cell.angle_gamma   90.00
#
_symmetry.space_group_name_H-M   'P 1'
#
loop_
_entity.id
_entity.type
_entity.pdbx_description
1 polymer ?
#
loop_
_entity_poly.entity_id
_entity_poly.type
_entity_poly.pdbx_seq_one_letter_code
_entity_poly.pdbx_strand_id
1 'polypeptide(L)' 'MRQPHANHCMLALYGHLLKYFLLSVASGTVTCLVASVLGVGFLVEAIAAIVPALLWRGVALMLCLGAMTVIVESLLAGDE' A
#
# COMPACT_ATOMS: atom_id res chain seq x y z
N MET A 1 12.26 21.88 -22.92
CA MET A 1 12.45 20.49 -22.45
C MET A 1 11.10 20.01 -21.92
N ARG A 2 10.54 18.92 -22.47
CA ARG A 2 9.16 18.45 -22.22
C ARG A 2 9.20 17.37 -21.13
N GLN A 3 8.88 17.69 -19.88
CA GLN A 3 8.76 16.66 -18.84
C GLN A 3 7.63 16.83 -17.80
N PRO A 4 6.37 17.17 -18.18
CA PRO A 4 5.23 17.04 -17.26
C PRO A 4 4.58 15.64 -17.24
N HIS A 5 4.95 14.70 -18.11
CA HIS A 5 4.26 13.40 -18.22
C HIS A 5 4.70 12.33 -17.19
N ALA A 6 5.91 12.42 -16.66
CA ALA A 6 6.39 11.41 -15.69
C ALA A 6 5.65 11.49 -14.34
N ASN A 7 5.23 12.69 -13.93
CA ASN A 7 4.66 12.93 -12.60
C ASN A 7 3.21 12.44 -12.49
N HIS A 8 2.41 12.65 -13.54
CA HIS A 8 1.07 12.05 -13.64
C HIS A 8 1.14 10.52 -13.60
N CYS A 9 2.18 9.93 -14.19
CA CYS A 9 2.37 8.49 -14.18
C CYS A 9 2.71 7.97 -12.77
N MET A 10 3.57 8.65 -12.02
CA MET A 10 3.89 8.26 -10.64
C MET A 10 2.69 8.39 -9.70
N LEU A 11 1.90 9.46 -9.80
CA LEU A 11 0.71 9.66 -8.97
C LEU A 11 -0.38 8.63 -9.29
N ALA A 12 -0.58 8.33 -10.58
CA ALA A 12 -1.50 7.28 -11.02
C ALA A 12 -1.04 5.89 -10.57
N LEU A 13 0.26 5.61 -10.65
CA LEU A 13 0.87 4.37 -10.17
C LEU A 13 0.71 4.21 -8.66
N TYR A 14 0.91 5.29 -7.89
CA TYR A 14 0.67 5.33 -6.45
C TYR A 14 -0.81 5.02 -6.12
N GLY A 15 -1.75 5.65 -6.82
CA GLY A 15 -3.17 5.38 -6.64
C GLY A 15 -3.55 3.92 -6.95
N HIS A 16 -2.98 3.35 -8.01
CA HIS A 16 -3.16 1.93 -8.33
C HIS A 16 -2.55 1.02 -7.25
N LEU A 17 -1.32 1.27 -6.82
CA LEU A 17 -0.64 0.53 -5.76
C LEU A 17 -1.43 0.58 -4.45
N LEU A 18 -1.94 1.75 -4.07
CA LEU A 18 -2.79 1.93 -2.89
C LEU A 18 -4.07 1.11 -2.99
N LYS A 19 -4.74 1.15 -4.14
CA LYS A 19 -5.96 0.38 -4.38
C LYS A 19 -5.72 -1.12 -4.28
N TYR A 20 -4.66 -1.63 -4.92
CA TYR A 20 -4.30 -3.05 -4.83
C TYR A 20 -3.86 -3.46 -3.43
N PHE A 21 -3.14 -2.59 -2.72
CA PHE A 21 -2.75 -2.82 -1.34
C PHE A 21 -3.99 -2.96 -0.45
N LEU A 22 -4.93 -2.01 -0.50
CA LEU A 22 -6.18 -2.05 0.25
C LEU A 22 -7.00 -3.31 -0.09
N LEU A 23 -7.07 -3.71 -1.37
CA LEU A 23 -7.74 -4.93 -1.79
C LEU A 23 -7.09 -6.19 -1.19
N SER A 24 -5.76 -6.23 -1.12
CA SER A 24 -5.01 -7.32 -0.48
C SER A 24 -5.23 -7.36 1.03
N VAL A 25 -5.28 -6.20 1.70
CA VAL A 25 -5.61 -6.12 3.13
C VAL A 25 -7.04 -6.62 3.37
N ALA A 26 -7.99 -6.20 2.54
CA ALA A 26 -9.39 -6.61 2.64
C ALA A 26 -9.57 -8.12 2.39
N SER A 27 -8.90 -8.69 1.38
CA SER A 27 -8.97 -10.13 1.14
C SER A 27 -8.30 -10.94 2.25
N GLY A 28 -7.18 -10.47 2.80
CA GLY A 28 -6.50 -11.08 3.94
C GLY A 28 -7.35 -11.07 5.21
N THR A 29 -8.01 -9.94 5.51
CA THR A 29 -8.92 -9.83 6.66
C THR A 29 -10.15 -10.73 6.52
N VAL A 30 -10.78 -10.78 5.34
CA VAL A 30 -11.89 -11.69 5.06
C VAL A 30 -11.46 -13.15 5.20
N THR A 31 -10.29 -13.52 4.66
CA THR A 31 -9.76 -14.89 4.78
C THR A 31 -9.51 -15.27 6.23
N CYS A 32 -8.97 -14.34 7.03
CA CYS A 32 -8.72 -14.56 8.46
C CYS A 32 -10.03 -14.73 9.26
N LEU A 33 -11.05 -13.92 8.96
CA LEU A 33 -12.39 -14.06 9.53
C LEU A 33 -13.02 -15.41 9.18
N VAL A 34 -12.96 -15.80 7.91
CA VAL A 34 -13.48 -17.10 7.44
C VAL A 34 -12.74 -18.26 8.12
N ALA A 35 -11.41 -18.22 8.18
CA ALA A 35 -10.60 -19.24 8.85
C ALA A 35 -10.91 -19.34 10.36
N SER A 36 -11.21 -18.20 11.01
CA SER A 36 -11.62 -18.15 12.42
C SER A 36 -12.98 -18.80 12.63
N VAL A 37 -13.95 -18.54 11.74
CA VAL A 37 -15.28 -19.15 11.77
C VAL A 37 -15.23 -20.65 11.49
N LEU A 38 -14.35 -21.10 10.59
CA LEU A 38 -14.15 -22.53 10.30
C LEU A 38 -13.41 -23.29 11.43
N GLY A 39 -12.97 -22.61 12.49
CA GLY A 39 -12.28 -23.25 13.62
C GLY A 39 -10.85 -23.70 13.29
N VAL A 40 -10.25 -23.21 12.20
CA VAL A 40 -8.87 -23.53 11.80
C VAL A 40 -7.90 -22.61 12.59
N GLY A 41 -7.96 -22.67 13.91
CA GLY A 41 -7.27 -21.74 14.81
C GLY A 41 -5.75 -21.68 14.60
N PHE A 42 -5.13 -22.81 14.22
CA PHE A 42 -3.70 -22.87 13.93
C PHE A 42 -3.29 -22.06 12.68
N LEU A 43 -4.14 -22.06 11.65
CA LEU A 43 -3.91 -21.28 10.43
C LEU A 43 -4.13 -19.79 10.70
N VAL A 44 -5.11 -19.46 11.56
CA VAL A 44 -5.39 -18.08 11.97
C VAL A 44 -4.24 -17.48 12.76
N GLU A 45 -3.64 -18.20 13.72
CA GLU A 45 -2.48 -17.68 14.47
C GLU A 45 -1.26 -17.46 13.60
N ALA A 46 -0.95 -18.39 12.68
CA ALA A 46 0.17 -18.24 11.76
C ALA A 46 0.00 -17.02 10.84
N ILE A 47 -1.21 -16.81 10.31
CA ILE A 47 -1.56 -15.66 9.49
C ILE A 47 -1.52 -14.37 10.33
N ALA A 48 -2.10 -14.39 11.54
CA ALA A 48 -2.14 -13.25 12.45
C ALA A 48 -0.77 -12.81 12.94
N ALA A 49 0.24 -13.69 12.95
CA ALA A 49 1.62 -13.31 13.31
C ALA A 49 2.36 -12.62 12.15
N ILE A 50 2.16 -13.08 10.91
CA ILE A 50 2.95 -12.63 9.75
C ILE A 50 2.30 -11.45 9.04
N VAL A 51 0.98 -11.46 8.89
CA VAL A 51 0.21 -10.43 8.18
C VAL A 51 0.40 -9.03 8.75
N PRO A 52 0.33 -8.77 10.07
CA PRO A 52 0.49 -7.41 10.59
C PRO A 52 1.90 -6.84 10.35
N ALA A 53 2.94 -7.68 10.44
CA ALA A 53 4.31 -7.26 10.13
C ALA A 53 4.46 -6.88 8.64
N LEU A 54 3.84 -7.66 7.75
CA LEU A 54 3.84 -7.38 6.31
C LEU A 54 3.04 -6.13 5.96
N LEU A 55 1.87 -5.97 6.57
CA LEU A 55 1.01 -4.80 6.42
C LEU A 55 1.70 -3.53 6.91
N TRP A 56 2.36 -3.58 8.08
CA TRP A 56 3.09 -2.45 8.62
C TRP A 56 4.21 -1.99 7.68
N ARG A 57 4.99 -2.94 7.15
CA ARG A 57 6.03 -2.66 6.15
C ARG A 57 5.43 -2.07 4.87
N GLY A 58 4.30 -2.61 4.41
CA GLY A 58 3.58 -2.08 3.24
C GLY A 58 3.11 -0.64 3.45
N VAL A 59 2.52 -0.33 4.61
CA VAL A 59 2.09 1.04 4.96
C VAL A 59 3.29 1.99 5.03
N ALA A 60 4.40 1.57 5.63
CA ALA A 60 5.62 2.38 5.67
C ALA A 60 6.15 2.69 4.26
N LEU A 61 6.18 1.70 3.36
CA LEU A 61 6.58 1.91 1.96
C LEU A 61 5.62 2.86 1.23
N MET A 62 4.31 2.72 1.45
CA MET A 62 3.29 3.61 0.86
C MET A 62 3.40 5.04 1.39
N LEU A 63 3.74 5.23 2.66
CA LEU A 63 4.05 6.55 3.23
C LEU A 63 5.30 7.15 2.59
N CYS A 64 6.37 6.36 2.45
CA CYS A 64 7.59 6.81 1.78
C CYS A 64 7.35 7.19 0.32
N LEU A 65 6.59 6.38 -0.43
CA LEU A 65 6.20 6.68 -1.81
C LEU A 65 5.35 7.95 -1.90
N GLY A 66 4.39 8.12 -0.99
CA GLY A 66 3.58 9.33 -0.90
C GLY A 66 4.41 10.58 -0.60
N ALA A 67 5.34 10.48 0.36
CA ALA A 67 6.27 11.56 0.68
C ALA A 67 7.17 11.92 -0.50
N MET A 68 7.69 10.93 -1.23
CA MET A 68 8.47 11.15 -2.45
C MET A 68 7.68 11.88 -3.52
N THR A 69 6.41 11.50 -3.76
CA THR A 69 5.56 12.25 -4.70
C THR A 69 5.35 13.70 -4.27
N VAL A 70 5.11 13.96 -2.98
CA VAL A 70 4.94 15.33 -2.46
C VAL A 70 6.23 16.14 -2.60
N ILE A 71 7.40 15.56 -2.30
CA ILE A 71 8.70 16.22 -2.43
C ILE A 71 8.99 16.55 -3.90
N VAL A 72 8.75 15.59 -4.81
CA VAL A 72 8.95 15.79 -6.25
C VAL A 72 8.03 16.88 -6.77
N GLU A 73 6.75 16.89 -6.37
CA GLU A 73 5.83 17.98 -6.76
C GLU A 73 6.26 19.33 -6.19
N SER A 74 6.72 19.37 -4.92
CA SER A 74 7.15 20.63 -4.27
C SER A 74 8.41 21.21 -4.89
N LEU A 75 9.38 20.37 -5.26
CA LEU A 75 10.60 20.80 -5.96
C LEU A 75 10.28 21.32 -7.35
N LEU A 76 9.34 20.69 -8.06
CA LEU A 76 8.94 21.12 -9.39
C LEU A 76 8.17 22.45 -9.37
N ALA A 77 7.31 22.64 -8.37
CA ALA A 77 6.53 23.88 -8.21
C ALA A 77 7.36 25.08 -7.73
N GLY A 78 8.56 24.85 -7.19
CA GLY A 78 9.47 25.92 -6.75
C GLY A 78 10.45 26.41 -7.82
N ASP A 79 10.48 25.76 -9.00
CA ASP A 79 11.35 26.11 -10.14
C ASP A 79 10.64 27.03 -11.16
N GLU A 80 9.37 27.36 -10.94
CA GLU A 80 8.55 28.33 -11.69
C GLU A 80 8.53 29.72 -11.03
#